data_AF-A0A2M8L103-F1
#
_entry.id   AF-A0A2M8L103-F1
#
_cell.length_a   1.000
_cell.length_b   1.000
_cell.length_c   1.000
_cell.angle_alpha   90.00
_cell.angle_beta   90.00
_cell.angle_gamma   90.00
#
_symmetry.space_group_name_H-M   'P 1'
#
loop_
_entity.id
_entity.type
_entity.pdbx_description
1 polymer ?
#
loop_
_entity_poly.entity_id
_entity_poly.type
_entity_poly.pdbx_seq_one_letter_code
_entity_poly.pdbx_strand_id
1 'polypeptide(L)'
;VLKVIGGKAYLAQLANDVPTSANVETYGKMIRALSAKRELISVAGRITDKAFDEGLKAEELLDMAEQEIFSLSQKHLKSIPISLKEILTASFDRLDELQKRGSGLRGLASGFSSLDNMLAGMQDSN
;
A
#
# COMPACT_ATOMS: atom_id res chain seq x y z
N VAL A 1 8.49 -13.28 29.99
CA VAL A 1 8.25 -12.62 28.68
C VAL A 1 8.21 -11.09 28.80
N LEU A 2 7.28 -10.49 29.57
CA LEU A 2 7.14 -9.03 29.66
C LEU A 2 8.40 -8.26 30.11
N LYS A 3 9.28 -8.86 30.94
CA LYS A 3 10.55 -8.24 31.35
C LYS A 3 11.50 -7.91 30.17
N VAL A 4 11.46 -8.69 29.09
CA VAL A 4 12.38 -8.52 27.94
C VAL A 4 12.01 -7.29 27.10
N ILE A 5 10.75 -6.86 27.15
CA ILE A 5 10.23 -5.73 26.38
C ILE A 5 9.97 -4.47 27.23
N GLY A 6 10.54 -4.40 28.45
CA GLY A 6 10.36 -3.25 29.35
C GLY A 6 9.14 -3.29 30.30
N GLY A 7 8.35 -4.35 30.29
CA GLY A 7 7.26 -4.58 31.23
C GLY A 7 6.00 -3.74 30.98
N LYS A 8 5.11 -3.69 31.98
CA LYS A 8 3.81 -3.00 31.89
C LYS A 8 3.95 -1.49 31.69
N ALA A 9 5.00 -0.90 32.25
CA ALA A 9 5.27 0.53 32.15
C ALA A 9 5.56 0.95 30.69
N TYR A 10 6.33 0.17 29.95
CA TYR A 10 6.64 0.45 28.55
C TYR A 10 5.40 0.39 27.64
N LEU A 11 4.50 -0.57 27.88
CA LEU A 11 3.24 -0.65 27.14
C LEU A 11 2.33 0.55 27.42
N ALA A 12 2.27 1.01 28.67
CA ALA A 12 1.51 2.20 29.04
C ALA A 12 2.08 3.48 28.40
N GLN A 13 3.41 3.59 28.32
CA GLN A 13 4.08 4.68 27.60
C GLN A 13 3.75 4.65 26.10
N LEU A 14 3.89 3.50 25.45
CA LEU A 14 3.58 3.34 24.02
C LEU A 14 2.13 3.71 23.68
N ALA A 15 1.19 3.39 24.56
CA ALA A 15 -0.21 3.75 24.40
C ALA A 15 -0.45 5.27 24.50
N ASN A 16 0.37 5.99 25.28
CA ASN A 16 0.29 7.44 25.43
C ASN A 16 1.09 8.20 24.36
N ASP A 17 2.10 7.58 23.75
CA ASP A 17 2.95 8.20 22.72
C ASP A 17 2.24 8.35 21.36
N VAL A 18 1.13 7.63 21.13
CA VAL A 18 0.35 7.73 19.89
C VAL A 18 -0.89 8.61 20.14
N PRO A 19 -0.92 9.87 19.65
CA PRO A 19 -2.00 10.81 19.96
C PRO A 19 -3.34 10.42 19.31
N THR A 20 -3.29 9.68 18.20
CA THR A 20 -4.48 9.22 17.47
C THR A 20 -4.20 7.94 16.69
N SER A 21 -5.18 7.02 16.71
CA SER A 21 -5.17 5.81 15.90
C SER A 21 -5.41 6.09 14.41
N ALA A 22 -5.85 7.30 14.04
CA ALA A 22 -6.18 7.68 12.66
C ALA A 22 -4.99 7.52 11.70
N ASN A 23 -3.75 7.67 12.20
CA ASN A 23 -2.52 7.59 11.38
C ASN A 23 -1.88 6.19 11.35
N VAL A 24 -2.54 5.16 11.90
CA VAL A 24 -1.95 3.81 12.02
C VAL A 24 -1.50 3.25 10.67
N GLU A 25 -2.26 3.50 9.60
CA GLU A 25 -1.90 3.05 8.26
C GLU A 25 -0.65 3.75 7.74
N THR A 26 -0.53 5.06 7.98
CA THR A 26 0.64 5.87 7.59
C THR A 26 1.90 5.39 8.29
N TYR A 27 1.82 5.13 9.60
CA TYR A 27 2.94 4.57 10.35
C TYR A 27 3.30 3.15 9.86
N GLY A 28 2.30 2.32 9.57
CA GLY A 28 2.50 1.01 8.96
C GLY A 28 3.25 1.08 7.62
N LYS A 29 2.84 2.01 6.74
CA LYS A 29 3.53 2.29 5.46
C LYS A 29 4.97 2.74 5.67
N MET A 30 5.21 3.63 6.64
CA MET A 30 6.56 4.11 6.98
C MET A 30 7.46 2.97 7.47
N ILE A 31 6.97 2.13 8.38
CA ILE A 31 7.71 0.97 8.90
C ILE A 31 8.02 -0.02 7.78
N ARG A 32 7.05 -0.30 6.90
CA ARG A 32 7.24 -1.16 5.71
C ARG A 32 8.33 -0.60 4.80
N ALA A 33 8.28 0.69 4.48
CA ALA A 33 9.28 1.34 3.64
C ALA A 33 10.69 1.26 4.25
N LEU A 34 10.83 1.51 5.55
CA LEU A 34 12.10 1.39 6.26
C LEU A 34 12.59 -0.07 6.31
N SER A 35 11.69 -1.04 6.43
CA SER A 35 12.05 -2.47 6.37
C SER A 35 12.60 -2.85 5.01
N ALA A 36 11.97 -2.39 3.92
CA ALA A 36 12.46 -2.63 2.56
C ALA A 36 13.89 -2.08 2.36
N LYS A 37 14.16 -0.87 2.87
CA LYS A 37 15.51 -0.28 2.82
C LYS A 37 16.55 -1.13 3.57
N ARG A 38 16.21 -1.62 4.76
CA ARG A 38 17.12 -2.50 5.54
C ARG A 38 17.40 -3.81 4.82
N GLU A 39 16.39 -4.41 4.21
CA GLU A 39 16.57 -5.64 3.42
C GLU A 39 17.44 -5.40 2.19
N LEU A 40 17.26 -4.27 1.49
CA LEU A 40 18.12 -3.88 0.37
C LEU A 40 19.58 -3.72 0.79
N ILE A 41 19.84 -3.07 1.92
CA ILE A 41 21.20 -2.93 2.48
C ILE A 41 21.81 -4.30 2.74
N SER A 42 21.04 -5.24 3.32
CA SER A 42 21.53 -6.60 3.58
C SER A 42 21.84 -7.36 2.29
N VAL A 43 21.00 -7.25 1.26
CA VAL A 43 21.23 -7.86 -0.06
C VAL A 43 22.47 -7.27 -0.72
N ALA A 44 22.60 -5.94 -0.73
CA ALA A 44 23.76 -5.26 -1.28
C ALA A 44 25.05 -5.70 -0.59
N GLY A 45 25.05 -5.81 0.74
CA GLY A 45 26.18 -6.33 1.51
C GLY A 45 26.59 -7.75 1.06
N ARG A 46 25.63 -8.67 0.92
CA ARG A 46 25.91 -10.03 0.42
C ARG A 46 26.52 -10.04 -1.00
N ILE A 47 26.01 -9.19 -1.88
CA ILE A 47 26.51 -9.06 -3.26
C ILE A 47 27.94 -8.51 -3.23
N THR A 48 28.20 -7.49 -2.41
CA THR A 48 29.54 -6.92 -2.24
C THR A 48 30.52 -7.95 -1.69
N ASP A 49 30.15 -8.71 -0.66
CA ASP A 49 31.01 -9.75 -0.08
C ASP A 49 31.41 -10.80 -1.13
N LYS A 50 30.46 -11.20 -1.98
CA LYS A 50 30.71 -12.16 -3.07
C LYS A 50 31.47 -11.56 -4.25
N ALA A 51 31.42 -10.25 -4.45
CA ALA A 51 32.20 -9.58 -5.49
C ALA A 51 33.72 -9.60 -5.19
N PHE A 52 34.10 -9.77 -3.92
CA PHE A 52 35.50 -9.96 -3.53
C PHE A 52 35.98 -11.42 -3.61
N ASP A 53 35.10 -12.37 -3.93
CA ASP A 53 35.46 -13.77 -4.09
C ASP A 53 36.09 -14.03 -5.47
N GLU A 54 37.42 -14.19 -5.50
CA GLU A 54 38.19 -14.46 -6.72
C GLU A 54 37.84 -15.81 -7.37
N GLY A 55 37.19 -16.73 -6.64
CA GLY A 55 36.74 -18.02 -7.16
C GLY A 55 35.44 -17.94 -7.96
N LEU A 56 34.71 -16.82 -7.89
CA LEU A 56 33.42 -16.65 -8.53
C LEU A 56 33.56 -15.98 -9.90
N LYS A 57 32.94 -16.55 -10.93
CA LYS A 57 32.89 -15.90 -12.24
C LYS A 57 31.97 -14.69 -12.21
N ALA A 58 32.31 -13.66 -12.99
CA ALA A 58 31.51 -12.45 -13.10
C ALA A 58 30.05 -12.72 -13.55
N GLU A 59 29.86 -13.68 -14.46
CA GLU A 59 28.53 -14.09 -14.95
C GLU A 59 27.66 -14.65 -13.82
N GLU A 60 28.23 -15.54 -13.00
CA GLU A 60 27.54 -16.16 -11.86
C GLU A 60 27.19 -15.15 -10.77
N LEU A 61 28.08 -14.16 -10.55
CA LEU A 61 27.83 -13.05 -9.62
C LEU A 61 26.65 -12.17 -10.08
N LEU A 62 26.58 -11.86 -11.38
CA LEU A 62 25.50 -11.07 -11.96
C LEU A 62 24.15 -11.80 -11.85
N ASP A 63 24.10 -13.08 -12.23
CA ASP A 63 22.89 -13.89 -12.15
C ASP A 63 22.33 -13.96 -10.72
N MET A 64 23.22 -14.18 -9.75
CA MET A 64 22.82 -14.21 -8.34
C MET A 64 22.36 -12.83 -7.84
N ALA A 65 23.02 -11.75 -8.24
CA ALA A 65 22.61 -10.40 -7.90
C ALA A 65 21.22 -10.07 -8.45
N GLU A 66 20.94 -10.45 -9.69
CA GLU A 66 19.60 -10.31 -10.30
C GLU A 66 18.55 -11.09 -9.51
N GLN A 67 18.83 -12.36 -9.17
CA GLN A 67 17.91 -13.20 -8.41
C GLN A 67 17.56 -12.61 -7.04
N GLU A 68 18.56 -12.13 -6.31
CA GLU A 68 18.40 -11.52 -4.98
C GLU A 68 17.57 -10.22 -5.04
N ILE A 69 17.89 -9.33 -5.99
CA ILE A 69 17.16 -8.07 -6.18
C ILE A 69 15.72 -8.33 -6.63
N PHE A 70 15.51 -9.28 -7.54
CA PHE A 70 14.18 -9.64 -8.02
C PHE A 70 13.31 -10.23 -6.90
N SER A 71 13.89 -11.10 -6.07
CA SER A 71 13.20 -11.69 -4.91
C SER A 71 12.79 -10.63 -3.90
N LEU A 72 13.66 -9.66 -3.64
CA LEU A 72 13.35 -8.51 -2.77
C LEU A 72 12.19 -7.68 -3.35
N SER A 73 12.23 -7.39 -4.64
CA SER A 73 11.19 -6.64 -5.35
C SER A 73 9.82 -7.31 -5.20
N GLN A 74 9.72 -8.62 -5.46
CA GLN A 74 8.47 -9.37 -5.31
C GLN A 74 7.89 -9.34 -3.89
N LYS A 75 8.76 -9.40 -2.88
CA LYS A 75 8.32 -9.37 -1.47
C LYS A 75 7.64 -8.05 -1.11
N HIS A 76 8.13 -6.94 -1.64
CA HIS A 76 7.59 -5.60 -1.35
C HIS A 76 6.50 -5.15 -2.32
N LEU A 77 6.44 -5.71 -3.53
CA LEU A 77 5.43 -5.43 -4.56
C LEU A 77 4.14 -6.23 -4.46
N LYS A 78 3.92 -7.02 -3.40
CA LYS A 78 2.61 -7.66 -3.18
C LYS A 78 1.50 -6.59 -3.12
N SER A 79 0.88 -6.35 -4.27
CA SER A 79 -0.44 -5.78 -4.40
C SER A 79 -1.38 -6.77 -3.72
N ILE A 80 -2.24 -6.26 -2.85
CA ILE A 80 -3.29 -7.08 -2.26
C ILE A 80 -4.16 -7.53 -3.44
N PRO A 81 -4.25 -8.84 -3.76
CA PRO A 81 -5.18 -9.27 -4.79
C PRO A 81 -6.59 -8.94 -4.29
N ILE A 82 -7.17 -7.87 -4.81
CA ILE A 82 -8.55 -7.51 -4.52
C ILE A 82 -9.39 -8.53 -5.28
N SER A 83 -10.30 -9.20 -4.58
CA SER A 83 -11.13 -10.20 -5.24
C SER A 83 -12.09 -9.51 -6.21
N LEU A 84 -12.35 -10.14 -7.37
CA LEU A 84 -13.36 -9.65 -8.32
C LEU A 84 -14.73 -9.49 -7.64
N LYS A 85 -15.03 -10.35 -6.66
CA LYS A 85 -16.25 -10.28 -5.84
C LYS A 85 -16.33 -8.96 -5.08
N GLU A 86 -15.27 -8.53 -4.41
CA GLU A 86 -15.26 -7.25 -3.67
C GLU A 86 -15.46 -6.05 -4.59
N ILE A 87 -14.86 -6.07 -5.78
CA ILE A 87 -15.04 -5.01 -6.79
C ILE A 87 -16.49 -4.98 -7.30
N LEU A 88 -17.05 -6.15 -7.62
CA LEU A 88 -18.43 -6.26 -8.08
C LEU A 88 -19.42 -5.84 -7.00
N THR A 89 -19.23 -6.26 -5.75
CA THR A 89 -20.09 -5.84 -4.63
C THR A 89 -20.04 -4.33 -4.44
N ALA A 90 -18.85 -3.72 -4.40
CA ALA A 90 -18.74 -2.25 -4.30
C ALA A 90 -19.40 -1.53 -5.49
N SER A 91 -19.34 -2.13 -6.68
CA SER A 91 -19.96 -1.56 -7.89
C SER A 91 -21.50 -1.67 -7.84
N PHE A 92 -22.03 -2.81 -7.36
CA PHE A 92 -23.46 -3.00 -7.17
C PHE A 92 -24.02 -2.13 -6.05
N ASP A 93 -23.32 -1.98 -4.93
CA ASP A 93 -23.72 -1.06 -3.85
C ASP A 93 -23.81 0.38 -4.36
N ARG A 94 -22.84 0.80 -5.19
CA ARG A 94 -22.87 2.12 -5.86
C ARG A 94 -24.06 2.25 -6.82
N LEU A 95 -24.41 1.20 -7.57
CA LEU A 95 -25.59 1.20 -8.44
C LEU A 95 -26.90 1.25 -7.64
N ASP A 96 -26.98 0.54 -6.52
CA ASP A 96 -28.16 0.52 -5.65
C ASP A 96 -28.35 1.89 -4.95
N GLU A 97 -27.28 2.54 -4.50
CA GLU A 97 -27.34 3.92 -4.02
C GLU A 97 -27.82 4.90 -5.10
N LEU A 98 -27.35 4.75 -6.34
CA LEU A 98 -27.77 5.58 -7.47
C LEU A 98 -29.25 5.36 -7.79
N GLN A 99 -29.73 4.12 -7.70
CA GLN A 99 -31.13 3.79 -7.93
C GLN A 99 -32.04 4.33 -6.81
N LYS A 100 -31.60 4.27 -5.55
CA LYS A 100 -32.35 4.79 -4.39
C LYS A 100 -32.48 6.32 -4.37
N ARG A 101 -31.56 7.06 -5.01
CA ARG A 101 -31.61 8.53 -5.09
C ARG A 101 -32.65 9.09 -6.08
N GLY A 102 -33.32 8.23 -6.87
CA GLY A 102 -34.43 8.62 -7.74
C GLY A 102 -34.01 9.42 -8.99
N SER A 103 -34.97 9.70 -9.87
CA SER A 103 -34.79 10.28 -11.22
C SER A 103 -34.44 11.78 -11.25
N GLY A 104 -33.47 12.20 -10.44
CA GLY A 104 -32.91 13.56 -10.44
C GLY A 104 -31.54 13.63 -11.13
N LEU A 105 -31.05 14.86 -11.35
CA LEU A 105 -29.67 15.07 -11.81
C LEU A 105 -28.70 14.40 -10.82
N ARG A 106 -27.79 13.59 -11.35
CA ARG A 106 -26.82 12.78 -10.60
C ARG A 106 -25.79 13.65 -9.87
N GLY A 107 -25.50 14.84 -10.39
CA GLY A 107 -24.58 15.84 -9.85
C GLY A 107 -25.25 17.20 -9.60
N LEU A 108 -24.47 18.20 -9.15
CA LEU A 108 -24.99 19.55 -8.94
C LEU A 108 -25.43 20.17 -10.27
N ALA A 109 -26.64 20.73 -10.32
CA ALA A 109 -27.17 21.37 -11.52
C ALA A 109 -26.28 22.56 -11.90
N SER A 110 -25.78 22.57 -13.13
CA SER A 110 -25.02 23.70 -13.68
C SER A 110 -25.92 24.89 -14.02
N GLY A 111 -27.24 24.67 -14.09
CA GLY A 111 -28.24 25.67 -14.44
C GLY A 111 -28.49 25.78 -15.95
N PHE A 112 -27.71 25.05 -16.76
CA PHE A 112 -27.92 24.92 -18.21
C PHE A 112 -28.57 23.57 -18.51
N SER A 113 -29.86 23.57 -18.85
CA SER A 113 -30.64 22.34 -19.06
C SER A 113 -30.06 21.40 -20.12
N SER A 114 -29.49 21.93 -21.20
CA SER A 114 -28.83 21.13 -22.24
C SER A 114 -27.58 20.42 -21.72
N LEU A 115 -26.78 21.11 -20.90
CA LEU A 115 -25.54 20.60 -20.33
C LEU A 115 -25.81 19.59 -19.20
N ASP A 116 -26.81 19.90 -18.37
CA ASP A 116 -27.27 19.03 -17.28
C ASP A 116 -27.90 17.74 -17.82
N ASN A 117 -28.58 17.77 -18.97
CA ASN A 117 -29.08 16.55 -19.63
C ASN A 117 -27.96 15.67 -20.19
N MET A 118 -26.85 16.25 -20.65
CA MET A 118 -25.72 15.48 -21.19
C MET A 118 -24.82 14.91 -20.09
N LEU A 119 -24.61 15.66 -19.01
CA LEU A 119 -23.68 15.30 -17.93
C LEU A 119 -24.37 14.73 -16.68
N ALA A 120 -25.70 14.76 -16.64
CA ALA A 120 -26.49 14.51 -15.45
C ALA A 120 -26.08 15.41 -14.26
N GLY A 121 -25.63 16.65 -14.53
CA GLY A 121 -25.08 17.59 -13.55
C GLY A 121 -23.58 17.39 -13.25
N MET A 122 -22.99 18.33 -12.52
CA MET A 122 -21.58 18.32 -12.12
C MET A 122 -21.33 17.22 -11.09
N GLN A 123 -20.60 16.18 -11.51
CA GLN A 123 -20.25 15.02 -10.69
C GLN A 123 -19.05 15.32 -9.79
N ASP A 124 -19.05 14.80 -8.57
CA ASP A 124 -17.83 14.77 -7.74
C ASP A 124 -16.75 13.90 -8.41
N SER A 125 -15.49 14.33 -8.28
CA SER A 125 -14.36 13.61 -8.85
C SER A 125 -14.16 12.27 -8.13
N ASN A 126 -13.89 11.23 -8.91
CA ASN A 126 -13.78 9.84 -8.46
C ASN A 126 -12.51 9.59 -7.64
#